data_AF-X1RNQ4-F1
#
_entry.id   AF-X1RNQ4-F1
#
_cell.length_a   1.000
_cell.length_b   1.000
_cell.length_c   1.000
_cell.angle_alpha   90.00
_cell.angle_beta   90.00
_cell.angle_gamma   90.00
#
_symmetry.space_group_name_H-M   'P 1'
#
loop_
_entity.id
_entity.type
_entity.pdbx_description
1 polymer ?
#
loop_
_entity_poly.entity_id
_entity_poly.type
_entity_poly.pdbx_seq_one_letter_code
_entity_poly.pdbx_strand_id
1 'polypeptide(L)'
;MIFPEIIAYLLTLKYPGSESERMNWVCYRSAVQLIIPLMPPGTTISYTAQPLHGSFAWLYFSTRIGTDMVPNSFIGTIHQYGTTPFTGLVTQRMRDDPMEFLLLVTEQEPIHTSVTNLSPLAQRLESYGDLIVIPTPHDLRVVIDALRRMHTSEESER
;
A
#
# COMPACT_ATOMS: atom_id res chain seq x y z
N MET A 1 -6.01 5.23 18.11
CA MET A 1 -6.90 5.30 16.93
C MET A 1 -6.81 4.03 16.09
N ILE A 2 -7.96 3.59 15.57
CA ILE A 2 -8.17 2.33 14.82
C ILE A 2 -7.82 2.62 13.35
N PHE A 3 -6.84 1.93 12.75
CA PHE A 3 -6.32 2.20 11.39
C PHE A 3 -7.36 2.64 10.32
N PRO A 4 -8.53 1.98 10.22
CA PRO A 4 -9.65 2.43 9.38
C PRO A 4 -10.10 3.89 9.57
N GLU A 5 -10.05 4.43 10.79
CA GLU A 5 -10.47 5.80 11.12
C GLU A 5 -9.51 6.84 10.54
N ILE A 6 -8.20 6.57 10.57
CA ILE A 6 -7.18 7.44 9.97
C ILE A 6 -7.44 7.54 8.46
N ILE A 7 -7.64 6.40 7.80
CA ILE A 7 -7.93 6.35 6.37
C ILE A 7 -9.24 7.07 6.06
N ALA A 8 -10.30 6.81 6.83
CA ALA A 8 -11.59 7.48 6.65
C ALA A 8 -11.46 9.00 6.79
N TYR A 9 -10.75 9.48 7.82
CA TYR A 9 -10.51 10.90 8.04
C TYR A 9 -9.73 11.55 6.90
N LEU A 10 -8.64 10.92 6.44
CA LEU A 10 -7.87 11.44 5.29
C LEU A 10 -8.74 11.58 4.04
N LEU A 11 -9.63 10.61 3.80
CA LEU A 11 -10.59 10.65 2.69
C LEU A 11 -11.70 11.71 2.87
N THR A 12 -11.83 12.34 4.04
CA THR A 12 -12.73 13.49 4.25
C THR A 12 -12.12 14.84 3.89
N LEU A 13 -10.80 14.92 3.69
CA LEU A 13 -10.09 16.17 3.46
C LEU A 13 -10.48 16.80 2.11
N LYS A 14 -10.98 18.03 2.16
CA LYS A 14 -11.41 18.83 1.00
C LYS A 14 -10.68 20.18 0.95
N TYR A 15 -10.53 20.74 -0.25
CA TYR A 15 -10.08 22.12 -0.38
C TYR A 15 -11.11 23.11 0.20
N PRO A 16 -10.66 24.22 0.83
CA PRO A 16 -11.57 25.24 1.35
C PRO A 16 -12.31 25.97 0.21
N GLY A 17 -13.59 26.30 0.44
CA GLY A 17 -14.41 27.08 -0.50
C GLY A 17 -15.05 26.29 -1.66
N SER A 18 -15.13 24.97 -1.53
CA SER A 18 -15.51 24.08 -2.62
C SER A 18 -16.84 23.38 -2.40
N GLU A 19 -17.90 23.85 -3.06
CA GLU A 19 -19.26 23.28 -2.96
C GLU A 19 -19.49 22.06 -3.89
N SER A 20 -18.62 21.82 -4.86
CA SER A 20 -18.74 20.70 -5.81
C SER A 20 -18.24 19.38 -5.19
N GLU A 21 -19.06 18.34 -5.11
CA GLU A 21 -18.65 17.08 -4.47
C GLU A 21 -17.66 16.23 -5.30
N ARG A 22 -17.48 16.53 -6.60
CA ARG A 22 -16.80 15.61 -7.53
C ARG A 22 -15.31 15.85 -7.78
N MET A 23 -14.75 17.02 -7.43
CA MET A 23 -13.37 17.40 -7.82
C MET A 23 -12.53 17.98 -6.67
N ASN A 24 -13.04 17.97 -5.44
CA ASN A 24 -12.51 18.83 -4.38
C ASN A 24 -11.78 18.10 -3.25
N TRP A 25 -11.43 16.84 -3.49
CA TRP A 25 -10.77 15.99 -2.50
C TRP A 25 -9.26 16.17 -2.59
N VAL A 26 -8.62 16.37 -1.43
CA VAL A 26 -7.16 16.48 -1.32
C VAL A 26 -6.49 15.16 -1.73
N CYS A 27 -7.14 14.04 -1.43
CA CYS A 27 -6.67 12.71 -1.77
C CYS A 27 -7.86 11.77 -1.97
N TYR A 28 -7.65 10.63 -2.63
CA TYR A 28 -8.72 9.67 -2.91
C TYR A 28 -8.23 8.23 -2.81
N ARG A 29 -9.15 7.29 -2.54
CA ARG A 29 -8.82 5.87 -2.45
C ARG A 29 -8.60 5.29 -3.84
N SER A 30 -7.62 4.41 -3.94
CA SER A 30 -7.38 3.55 -5.10
C SER A 30 -6.91 2.16 -4.63
N ALA A 31 -6.80 1.24 -5.58
CA ALA A 31 -6.28 -0.09 -5.35
C ALA A 31 -5.35 -0.49 -6.49
N VAL A 32 -4.36 -1.32 -6.17
CA VAL A 32 -3.45 -1.96 -7.11
C VAL A 32 -3.58 -3.46 -7.00
N GLN A 33 -3.45 -4.15 -8.12
CA GLN A 33 -3.48 -5.61 -8.17
C GLN A 33 -2.36 -6.11 -9.08
N LEU A 34 -1.64 -7.12 -8.61
CA LEU A 34 -0.69 -7.89 -9.41
C LEU A 34 -1.22 -9.30 -9.56
N ILE A 35 -1.32 -9.78 -10.80
CA ILE A 35 -1.69 -11.17 -11.10
C ILE A 35 -0.63 -11.76 -12.03
N ILE A 36 -0.05 -12.88 -11.60
CA ILE A 36 0.81 -13.72 -12.43
C ILE A 36 0.12 -15.09 -12.51
N PRO A 37 -0.59 -15.37 -13.61
CA PRO A 37 -1.45 -16.55 -13.72
C PRO A 37 -0.68 -17.87 -13.58
N LEU A 38 0.57 -17.89 -14.04
CA LEU A 38 1.43 -19.07 -14.01
C LEU A 38 2.88 -18.66 -13.74
N MET A 39 3.33 -18.82 -12.51
CA MET A 39 4.71 -18.60 -12.09
C MET A 39 5.45 -19.94 -11.99
N PRO A 40 6.47 -20.22 -12.83
CA PRO A 40 7.15 -21.51 -12.84
C PRO A 40 7.87 -21.81 -11.51
N PRO A 41 8.14 -23.10 -11.20
CA PRO A 41 8.91 -23.51 -10.03
C PRO A 41 10.28 -22.81 -9.96
N GLY A 42 10.70 -22.38 -8.77
CA GLY A 42 12.01 -21.77 -8.53
C GLY A 42 12.22 -20.39 -9.17
N THR A 43 11.23 -19.86 -9.89
CA THR A 43 11.33 -18.56 -10.56
C THR A 43 11.18 -17.45 -9.52
N THR A 44 11.99 -16.40 -9.67
CA THR A 44 11.86 -15.15 -8.93
C THR A 44 11.40 -14.06 -9.87
N ILE A 45 10.41 -13.29 -9.44
CA ILE A 45 9.93 -12.10 -10.16
C ILE A 45 10.18 -10.91 -9.26
N SER A 46 10.78 -9.88 -9.83
CA SER A 46 11.04 -8.61 -9.16
C SER A 46 10.30 -7.50 -9.88
N TYR A 47 9.65 -6.63 -9.12
CA TYR A 47 8.95 -5.47 -9.65
C TYR A 47 9.09 -4.27 -8.73
N THR A 48 8.92 -3.10 -9.33
CA THR A 48 8.94 -1.82 -8.62
C THR A 48 7.55 -1.20 -8.71
N ALA A 49 6.97 -0.83 -7.58
CA ALA A 49 5.72 -0.09 -7.49
C ALA A 49 6.01 1.35 -7.12
N GLN A 50 5.52 2.28 -7.94
CA GLN A 50 5.73 3.72 -7.78
C GLN A 50 4.53 4.47 -8.37
N PRO A 51 4.27 5.72 -7.94
CA PRO A 51 3.22 6.57 -8.47
C PRO A 51 3.11 6.54 -10.01
N LEU A 52 1.88 6.34 -10.50
CA LEU A 52 1.56 6.40 -11.92
C LEU A 52 1.35 7.85 -12.36
N HIS A 53 1.44 8.10 -13.67
CA HIS A 53 1.23 9.42 -14.25
C HIS A 53 -0.11 10.04 -13.79
N GLY A 54 -0.06 11.26 -13.23
CA GLY A 54 -1.21 11.91 -12.61
C GLY A 54 -1.35 11.71 -11.10
N SER A 55 -0.39 11.04 -10.45
CA SER A 55 -0.25 10.98 -9.00
C SER A 55 1.16 11.38 -8.57
N PHE A 56 1.27 12.18 -7.51
CA PHE A 56 2.56 12.60 -6.95
C PHE A 56 3.10 11.57 -5.94
N ALA A 57 2.21 11.05 -5.09
CA ALA A 57 2.55 10.05 -4.08
C ALA A 57 1.39 9.11 -3.80
N TRP A 58 1.69 7.94 -3.25
CA TRP A 58 0.71 7.01 -2.70
C TRP A 58 0.96 6.80 -1.22
N LEU A 59 -0.09 6.77 -0.42
CA LEU A 59 -0.02 6.22 0.93
C LEU A 59 -0.57 4.80 0.87
N TYR A 60 0.32 3.81 0.75
CA TYR A 60 -0.01 2.39 0.71
C TYR A 60 -0.34 1.92 2.11
N PHE A 61 -1.56 1.40 2.32
CA PHE A 61 -2.06 1.18 3.67
C PHE A 61 -2.58 -0.21 4.03
N SER A 62 -2.88 -1.03 3.02
CA SER A 62 -3.29 -2.40 3.24
C SER A 62 -2.80 -3.27 2.11
N THR A 63 -2.33 -4.48 2.44
CA THR A 63 -1.99 -5.49 1.44
C THR A 63 -2.55 -6.84 1.84
N ARG A 64 -3.03 -7.58 0.85
CA ARG A 64 -3.51 -8.96 1.01
C ARG A 64 -3.12 -9.80 -0.20
N ILE A 65 -3.07 -11.11 -0.02
CA ILE A 65 -2.83 -12.05 -1.12
C ILE A 65 -4.15 -12.62 -1.65
N GLY A 66 -4.14 -13.12 -2.89
CA GLY A 66 -5.32 -13.72 -3.50
C GLY A 66 -5.80 -14.98 -2.77
N THR A 67 -7.11 -15.18 -2.74
CA THR A 67 -7.75 -16.30 -2.03
C THR A 67 -7.35 -17.66 -2.58
N ASP A 68 -7.04 -17.70 -3.88
CA ASP A 68 -6.72 -18.91 -4.63
C ASP A 68 -5.23 -19.25 -4.61
N MET A 69 -4.40 -18.43 -3.94
CA MET A 69 -2.99 -18.74 -3.76
C MET A 69 -2.80 -19.90 -2.80
N VAL A 70 -1.91 -20.82 -3.16
CA VAL A 70 -1.49 -21.90 -2.26
C VAL A 70 -0.67 -21.29 -1.12
N PRO A 71 -1.04 -21.49 0.15
CA PRO A 71 -0.25 -21.01 1.27
C PRO A 71 1.17 -21.62 1.27
N ASN A 72 2.15 -20.86 1.74
CA ASN A 72 3.55 -21.29 1.91
C ASN A 72 4.26 -21.66 0.60
N SER A 73 3.70 -21.35 -0.57
CA SER A 73 4.34 -21.63 -1.86
C SER A 73 5.29 -20.52 -2.32
N PHE A 74 5.26 -19.36 -1.67
CA PHE A 74 6.06 -18.20 -2.04
C PHE A 74 6.83 -17.63 -0.86
N ILE A 75 8.04 -17.15 -1.12
CA ILE A 75 8.77 -16.24 -0.25
C ILE A 75 8.86 -14.88 -0.93
N GLY A 76 8.58 -13.82 -0.19
CA GLY A 76 8.60 -12.45 -0.68
C GLY A 76 9.62 -11.61 0.09
N THR A 77 10.20 -10.63 -0.59
CA THR A 77 10.94 -9.54 0.04
C THR A 77 10.36 -8.22 -0.44
N ILE A 78 10.06 -7.33 0.51
CA ILE A 78 9.61 -5.96 0.25
C ILE A 78 10.66 -5.02 0.84
N HIS A 79 11.05 -4.00 0.08
CA HIS A 79 12.01 -3.00 0.52
C HIS A 79 11.66 -1.64 -0.08
N GLN A 80 11.78 -0.60 0.73
CA GLN A 80 11.78 0.79 0.29
C GLN A 80 13.12 1.43 0.67
N TYR A 81 13.64 2.32 -0.17
CA TYR A 81 14.95 2.95 0.01
C TYR A 81 15.23 3.37 1.48
N GLY A 82 16.38 2.93 2.02
CA GLY A 82 16.81 3.27 3.38
C GLY A 82 16.16 2.44 4.50
N THR A 83 15.23 1.53 4.19
CA THR A 83 14.59 0.64 5.17
C THR A 83 15.26 -0.73 5.21
N THR A 84 15.14 -1.44 6.33
CA THR A 84 15.52 -2.86 6.39
C THR A 84 14.55 -3.67 5.53
N PRO A 85 15.02 -4.49 4.58
CA PRO A 85 14.16 -5.34 3.78
C PRO A 85 13.32 -6.26 4.68
N PHE A 86 12.01 -6.29 4.43
CA PHE A 86 11.11 -7.25 5.06
C PHE A 86 11.03 -8.49 4.17
N THR A 87 11.61 -9.59 4.63
CA THR A 87 11.53 -10.90 3.97
C THR A 87 10.65 -11.83 4.77
N GLY A 88 9.72 -12.51 4.09
CA GLY A 88 8.78 -13.41 4.75
C GLY A 88 8.20 -14.46 3.82
N LEU A 89 7.72 -15.55 4.42
CA LEU A 89 6.94 -16.57 3.73
C LEU A 89 5.50 -16.08 3.57
N VAL A 90 4.93 -16.26 2.39
CA VAL A 90 3.52 -15.96 2.13
C VAL A 90 2.67 -17.04 2.81
N THR A 91 2.17 -16.73 4.01
CA THR A 91 1.38 -17.67 4.81
C THR A 91 -0.12 -17.52 4.55
N GLN A 92 -0.89 -18.51 5.00
CA GLN A 92 -2.36 -18.43 5.00
C GLN A 92 -2.85 -17.20 5.77
N ARG A 93 -2.15 -16.77 6.83
CA ARG A 93 -2.56 -15.60 7.61
C ARG A 93 -2.55 -14.31 6.79
N MET A 94 -1.63 -14.16 5.84
CA MET A 94 -1.61 -12.99 4.95
C MET A 94 -2.79 -12.96 3.96
N ARG A 95 -3.48 -14.10 3.78
CA ARG A 95 -4.72 -14.21 3.01
C ARG A 95 -5.93 -13.86 3.87
N ASP A 96 -5.97 -14.42 5.07
CA ASP A 96 -7.13 -14.35 5.96
C ASP A 96 -7.18 -13.00 6.71
N ASP A 97 -6.02 -12.43 7.06
CA ASP A 97 -5.85 -11.13 7.71
C ASP A 97 -5.03 -10.18 6.79
N PRO A 98 -5.58 -9.06 6.33
CA PRO A 98 -4.81 -8.07 5.58
C PRO A 98 -3.72 -7.47 6.48
N MET A 99 -2.52 -7.28 5.92
CA MET A 99 -1.45 -6.58 6.60
C MET A 99 -1.65 -5.08 6.42
N GLU A 100 -1.89 -4.38 7.53
CA GLU A 100 -2.13 -2.93 7.58
C GLU A 100 -0.86 -2.20 8.05
N PHE A 101 -0.54 -1.09 7.39
CA PHE A 101 0.64 -0.27 7.67
C PHE A 101 0.47 1.11 7.01
N LEU A 102 1.34 2.09 7.26
CA LEU A 102 1.33 3.34 6.50
C LEU A 102 2.68 3.51 5.83
N LEU A 103 2.70 3.36 4.51
CA LEU A 103 3.91 3.48 3.70
C LEU A 103 3.72 4.57 2.65
N LEU A 104 4.49 5.63 2.76
CA LEU A 104 4.50 6.69 1.76
C LEU A 104 5.38 6.26 0.59
N VAL A 105 4.81 6.17 -0.61
CA VAL A 105 5.50 5.79 -1.85
C VAL A 105 5.58 7.00 -2.76
N THR A 106 6.77 7.31 -3.23
CA THR A 106 7.04 8.41 -4.17
C THR A 106 7.83 7.89 -5.37
N GLU A 107 8.06 8.73 -6.38
CA GLU A 107 8.96 8.38 -7.48
C GLU A 107 10.42 8.21 -6.99
N GLN A 108 10.83 8.96 -5.95
CA GLN A 108 12.18 8.90 -5.39
C GLN A 108 12.35 7.74 -4.40
N GLU A 109 11.27 7.34 -3.74
CA GLU A 109 11.24 6.27 -2.74
C GLU A 109 10.20 5.20 -3.13
N PRO A 110 10.44 4.46 -4.23
CA PRO A 110 9.53 3.44 -4.69
C PRO A 110 9.59 2.18 -3.82
N ILE A 111 8.56 1.34 -3.91
CA ILE A 111 8.56 0.01 -3.30
C ILE A 111 9.21 -0.97 -4.27
N HIS A 112 10.25 -1.66 -3.84
CA HIS A 112 10.80 -2.81 -4.54
C HIS A 112 10.31 -4.09 -3.91
N THR A 113 9.75 -4.98 -4.73
CA THR A 113 9.28 -6.28 -4.29
C THR A 113 9.92 -7.38 -5.13
N SER A 114 10.34 -8.46 -4.48
CA SER A 114 10.67 -9.70 -5.13
C SER A 114 9.86 -10.84 -4.53
N VAL A 115 9.40 -11.76 -5.37
CA VAL A 115 8.67 -12.95 -4.95
C VAL A 115 9.25 -14.15 -5.66
N THR A 116 9.52 -15.22 -4.91
CA THR A 116 10.06 -16.48 -5.42
C THR A 116 9.06 -17.60 -5.20
N ASN A 117 8.75 -18.37 -6.26
CA ASN A 117 7.96 -19.58 -6.14
C ASN A 117 8.84 -20.71 -5.59
N LEU A 118 8.60 -21.11 -4.35
CA LEU A 118 9.30 -22.21 -3.67
C LEU A 118 8.66 -23.57 -3.96
N SER A 119 7.44 -23.58 -4.52
CA SER A 119 6.74 -24.83 -4.81
C SER A 119 7.39 -25.57 -5.99
N PRO A 120 7.37 -26.92 -5.98
CA PRO A 120 7.84 -27.73 -7.11
C PRO A 120 6.90 -27.67 -8.32
N LEU A 121 5.71 -27.07 -8.17
CA LEU A 121 4.71 -26.85 -9.21
C LEU A 121 4.62 -25.38 -9.58
N ALA A 122 4.13 -25.11 -10.79
CA ALA A 122 3.79 -23.76 -11.19
C ALA A 122 2.61 -23.25 -10.35
N GLN A 123 2.71 -22.01 -9.87
CA GLN A 123 1.74 -21.43 -8.94
C GLN A 123 1.16 -20.13 -9.49
N ARG A 124 -0.09 -19.84 -9.13
CA ARG A 124 -0.68 -18.51 -9.34
C ARG A 124 -0.17 -17.58 -8.24
N LEU A 125 0.35 -16.41 -8.61
CA LEU A 125 0.65 -15.33 -7.68
C LEU A 125 -0.38 -14.22 -7.89
N GLU A 126 -0.98 -13.77 -6.79
CA GLU A 126 -1.96 -12.69 -6.80
C GLU A 126 -1.81 -11.84 -5.54
N SER A 127 -1.59 -10.54 -5.71
CA SER A 127 -1.59 -9.61 -4.58
C SER A 127 -2.49 -8.41 -4.86
N TYR A 128 -3.08 -7.90 -3.79
CA TYR A 128 -3.90 -6.72 -3.78
C TYR A 128 -3.36 -5.74 -2.77
N GLY A 129 -3.51 -4.47 -3.11
CA GLY A 129 -3.08 -3.38 -2.28
C GLY A 129 -4.06 -2.23 -2.31
N ASP A 130 -4.42 -1.70 -1.14
CA ASP A 130 -5.19 -0.48 -1.03
C ASP A 130 -4.26 0.70 -0.74
N LEU A 131 -4.55 1.83 -1.40
CA LEU A 131 -3.77 3.05 -1.23
C LEU A 131 -4.62 4.30 -1.29
N ILE A 132 -4.12 5.38 -0.69
CA ILE A 132 -4.61 6.73 -0.92
C ILE A 132 -3.71 7.38 -1.96
N VAL A 133 -4.29 7.87 -3.04
CA VAL A 133 -3.60 8.64 -4.07
C VAL A 133 -3.53 10.10 -3.65
N ILE A 134 -2.32 10.66 -3.71
CA ILE A 134 -2.02 12.05 -3.42
C ILE A 134 -1.59 12.70 -4.74
N PRO A 135 -2.43 13.58 -5.34
CA PRO A 135 -2.21 14.06 -6.71
C PRO A 135 -1.05 15.04 -6.84
N THR A 136 -0.85 15.92 -5.86
CA THR A 136 0.15 17.00 -5.94
C THR A 136 1.08 17.07 -4.73
N PRO A 137 2.23 17.78 -4.83
CA PRO A 137 3.10 18.04 -3.68
C PRO A 137 2.43 18.87 -2.58
N HIS A 138 1.46 19.73 -2.92
CA HIS A 138 0.72 20.51 -1.93
C HIS A 138 -0.18 19.58 -1.11
N ASP A 139 -0.87 18.65 -1.76
CA ASP A 139 -1.75 17.69 -1.10
C ASP A 139 -0.99 16.79 -0.13
N LEU A 140 0.23 16.40 -0.49
CA LEU A 140 1.09 15.64 0.41
C LEU A 140 1.33 16.41 1.71
N ARG A 141 1.60 17.72 1.66
CA ARG A 141 1.81 18.53 2.87
C ARG A 141 0.57 18.54 3.75
N VAL A 142 -0.61 18.72 3.15
CA VAL A 142 -1.89 18.70 3.87
C VAL A 142 -2.12 17.34 4.53
N VAL A 143 -1.88 16.24 3.82
CA VAL A 143 -2.02 14.87 4.36
C VAL A 143 -1.04 14.62 5.51
N ILE A 144 0.23 15.01 5.37
CA ILE A 144 1.25 14.83 6.41
C ILE A 144 0.93 15.68 7.65
N ASP A 145 0.50 16.93 7.46
CA ASP A 145 0.10 17.79 8.57
C ASP A 145 -1.15 17.23 9.29
N ALA A 146 -2.10 16.66 8.55
CA ALA A 146 -3.26 15.98 9.12
C ALA A 146 -2.84 14.74 9.94
N LEU A 147 -1.95 13.90 9.42
CA LEU A 147 -1.37 12.75 10.14
C LEU A 147 -0.65 13.17 11.42
N ARG A 148 0.14 14.25 11.36
CA ARG A 148 0.84 14.80 12.53
C ARG A 148 -0.12 15.31 13.60
N ARG A 149 -1.18 16.03 13.21
CA ARG A 149 -2.20 16.52 14.14
C ARG A 149 -2.88 15.37 14.88
N MET A 150 -3.26 14.31 14.17
CA MET A 150 -3.85 13.11 14.78
C MET A 150 -2.92 12.44 15.78
N HIS A 151 -1.61 12.44 15.50
CA HIS A 151 -0.62 11.93 16.45
C HIS A 151 -0.52 12.80 17.71
N THR A 152 -0.46 14.14 17.55
CA THR A 152 -0.33 15.06 18.69
C THR A 152 -1.60 15.22 19.52
N SER A 153 -2.79 15.01 18.95
CA SER A 153 -4.05 15.06 19.71
C SER A 153 -4.16 13.93 20.73
N GLU A 154 -3.57 12.76 20.45
CA GLU A 154 -3.56 11.64 21.41
C GLU A 154 -2.58 11.88 22.58
N GLU A 155 -1.54 12.71 22.40
CA GLU A 155 -0.59 13.03 23.48
C GLU A 155 -1.11 14.11 24.45
N SER A 156 -1.96 15.03 23.99
CA SER A 156 -2.53 16.08 24.86
C SER A 156 -3.67 15.59 25.76
N GLU A 157 -4.22 14.40 25.50
CA GLU A 157 -5.31 13.77 26.27
C GLU A 157 -4.82 12.70 27.26
N ARG A 158 -3.49 12.55 27.43
CA ARG A 158 -2.85 11.69 28.42
C ARG A 158 -2.19 12.49 29.53
#